data_AF-A0AB36YIW2-F1
#
_entry.id   AF-A0AB36YIW2-F1
#
_cell.length_a   1.000
_cell.length_b   1.000
_cell.length_c   1.000
_cell.angle_alpha   90.00
_cell.angle_beta   90.00
_cell.angle_gamma   90.00
#
_symmetry.space_group_name_H-M   'P 1'
#
loop_
_entity.id
_entity.type
_entity.pdbx_description
1 polymer ?
#
loop_
_entity_poly.entity_id
_entity_poly.type
_entity_poly.pdbx_seq_one_letter_code
_entity_poly.pdbx_strand_id
1 'polypeptide(L)'
;MIVIFRRASLVLSALYCACQTAQAAFIHDGSGSLELRNFYFDRDFHGDSATQSRRSEWAQGFMLRLQSGYTDGVVGFGLDAAGMLGLKLDSSPDRSGSGLLPRGSDKRAADDYAKAVATFKARLAQSELKAGGLSPQLPLLASNSSRLFPQWFNGVQLVSKDLDRFTFTLLQVNATKLRDSTDYEDLTAMAQQGAYSATATSDRLRYAGVDYQPLNNLTLSLHTSVLEDLFRRDFAGFKFKTRLGPGDVFTEWRWFNARKQGRALLGGVDNQTLSTNFGYSVQGHTFSGGYQKVRGDTAYAYVGGTDTYLFSEQQVSTFALANERAWMLRYDFNFAAVGIPGLTFNVRYVKGNQVDPQRIASAKGRTLAAADGEGREWERTTDITYVVQSGALRNVSLRWRNASMRSNFADAADENRVIVGYTFEF
;
A
#
# COMPACT_ATOMS: atom_id res chain seq x y z
N MET A 1 -47.45 3.44 46.81
CA MET A 1 -46.49 2.48 46.20
C MET A 1 -46.87 2.05 44.77
N ILE A 2 -47.60 2.87 44.00
CA ILE A 2 -48.08 2.53 42.63
C ILE A 2 -47.50 3.49 41.55
N VAL A 3 -46.98 4.64 41.94
CA VAL A 3 -46.43 5.66 41.01
C VAL A 3 -44.97 5.39 40.61
N ILE A 4 -44.22 4.62 41.41
CA ILE A 4 -42.79 4.31 41.14
C ILE A 4 -42.64 3.21 40.06
N PHE A 5 -43.56 2.24 40.00
CA PHE A 5 -43.52 1.16 38.98
C PHE A 5 -43.86 1.63 37.56
N ARG A 6 -44.67 2.70 37.40
CA ARG A 6 -44.97 3.26 36.07
C ARG A 6 -43.80 4.04 35.44
N ARG A 7 -42.93 4.65 36.25
CA ARG A 7 -41.74 5.38 35.75
C ARG A 7 -40.59 4.44 35.38
N ALA A 8 -40.40 3.34 36.12
CA ALA A 8 -39.41 2.31 35.76
C ALA A 8 -39.76 1.57 34.45
N SER A 9 -41.06 1.36 34.20
CA SER A 9 -41.53 0.69 32.97
C SER A 9 -41.31 1.56 31.72
N LEU A 10 -41.55 2.88 31.80
CA LEU A 10 -41.31 3.81 30.68
C LEU A 10 -39.83 3.97 30.31
N VAL A 11 -38.94 3.93 31.31
CA VAL A 11 -37.48 3.97 31.09
C VAL A 11 -36.97 2.67 30.48
N LEU A 12 -37.47 1.51 30.92
CA LEU A 12 -37.15 0.21 30.30
C LEU A 12 -37.67 0.10 28.87
N SER A 13 -38.89 0.58 28.59
CA SER A 13 -39.44 0.59 27.21
C SER A 13 -38.67 1.53 26.29
N ALA A 14 -38.23 2.70 26.78
CA ALA A 14 -37.41 3.63 26.02
C ALA A 14 -35.99 3.06 25.74
N LEU A 15 -35.40 2.36 26.71
CA LEU A 15 -34.13 1.64 26.54
C LEU A 15 -34.25 0.48 25.56
N TYR A 16 -35.38 -0.24 25.57
CA TYR A 16 -35.62 -1.36 24.64
C TYR A 16 -35.87 -0.87 23.20
N CYS A 17 -36.66 0.20 23.01
CA CYS A 17 -36.84 0.84 21.70
C CYS A 17 -35.54 1.44 21.16
N ALA A 18 -34.76 2.14 21.99
CA ALA A 18 -33.46 2.68 21.58
C ALA A 18 -32.44 1.57 21.22
N CYS A 19 -32.53 0.41 21.88
CA CYS A 19 -31.70 -0.75 21.55
C CYS A 19 -32.09 -1.35 20.18
N GLN A 20 -33.38 -1.39 19.85
CA GLN A 20 -33.84 -1.88 18.55
C GLN A 20 -33.51 -0.93 17.38
N THR A 21 -33.63 0.39 17.55
CA THR A 21 -33.24 1.35 16.50
C THR A 21 -31.74 1.36 16.27
N ALA A 22 -30.94 1.31 17.34
CA ALA A 22 -29.48 1.23 17.24
C ALA A 22 -29.00 -0.06 16.55
N GLN A 23 -29.69 -1.19 16.75
CA GLN A 23 -29.44 -2.43 16.00
C GLN A 23 -29.82 -2.30 14.52
N ALA A 24 -30.91 -1.59 14.21
CA ALA A 24 -31.35 -1.38 12.84
C ALA A 24 -30.31 -0.59 12.03
N ALA A 25 -29.85 0.58 12.50
CA ALA A 25 -28.83 1.37 11.78
C ALA A 25 -27.46 0.63 11.66
N PHE A 26 -27.06 -0.12 12.70
CA PHE A 26 -25.84 -0.90 12.69
C PHE A 26 -25.82 -1.99 11.59
N ILE A 27 -26.96 -2.63 11.33
CA ILE A 27 -27.08 -3.68 10.30
C ILE A 27 -27.46 -3.08 8.95
N HIS A 28 -28.45 -2.18 8.92
CA HIS A 28 -29.02 -1.59 7.71
C HIS A 28 -28.02 -0.72 6.95
N ASP A 29 -27.21 0.08 7.67
CA ASP A 29 -26.16 0.89 7.04
C ASP A 29 -24.85 0.10 6.89
N GLY A 30 -24.90 -1.21 7.16
CA GLY A 30 -23.80 -2.10 6.93
C GLY A 30 -23.59 -2.38 5.44
N SER A 31 -22.40 -2.83 5.10
CA SER A 31 -22.05 -3.29 3.75
C SER A 31 -21.18 -4.53 3.81
N GLY A 32 -21.42 -5.45 2.89
CA GLY A 32 -20.63 -6.65 2.67
C GLY A 32 -20.00 -6.62 1.27
N SER A 33 -18.80 -7.17 1.15
CA SER A 33 -18.25 -7.52 -0.14
C SER A 33 -17.47 -8.82 -0.09
N LEU A 34 -17.55 -9.60 -1.16
CA LEU A 34 -16.73 -10.77 -1.40
C LEU A 34 -15.94 -10.57 -2.69
N GLU A 35 -14.64 -10.37 -2.56
CA GLU A 35 -13.71 -10.32 -3.68
C GLU A 35 -13.14 -11.71 -3.98
N LEU A 36 -13.25 -12.14 -5.24
CA LEU A 36 -12.59 -13.32 -5.79
C LEU A 36 -11.43 -12.84 -6.66
N ARG A 37 -10.22 -13.30 -6.35
CA ARG A 37 -9.00 -12.91 -7.06
C ARG A 37 -8.21 -14.14 -7.49
N ASN A 38 -8.21 -14.43 -8.78
CA ASN A 38 -7.31 -15.40 -9.37
C ASN A 38 -6.02 -14.68 -9.79
N PHE A 39 -4.86 -15.15 -9.32
CA PHE A 39 -3.60 -14.42 -9.47
C PHE A 39 -2.49 -15.38 -9.92
N TYR A 40 -2.08 -15.26 -11.18
CA TYR A 40 -0.84 -15.84 -11.68
C TYR A 40 0.29 -14.81 -11.61
N PHE A 41 1.39 -15.16 -10.93
CA PHE A 41 2.59 -14.34 -10.82
C PHE A 41 3.77 -15.11 -11.39
N ASP A 42 4.57 -14.44 -12.20
CA ASP A 42 5.75 -15.01 -12.81
C ASP A 42 6.87 -13.98 -12.93
N ARG A 43 7.98 -14.19 -12.23
CA ARG A 43 9.20 -13.38 -12.33
C ARG A 43 10.36 -14.28 -12.74
N ASP A 44 10.85 -14.07 -13.94
CA ASP A 44 12.04 -14.72 -14.48
C ASP A 44 13.26 -13.84 -14.21
N PHE A 45 14.26 -14.38 -13.52
CA PHE A 45 15.48 -13.67 -13.15
C PHE A 45 16.60 -13.93 -14.15
N HIS A 46 17.26 -12.86 -14.56
CA HIS A 46 18.38 -12.90 -15.49
C HIS A 46 19.68 -12.51 -14.79
N GLY A 47 20.68 -13.39 -14.88
CA GLY A 47 22.06 -13.14 -14.46
C GLY A 47 22.66 -14.23 -13.57
N ASP A 48 23.98 -14.35 -13.64
CA ASP A 48 24.73 -15.49 -13.09
C ASP A 48 24.75 -15.57 -11.55
N SER A 49 24.29 -14.53 -10.86
CA SER A 49 24.24 -14.45 -9.39
C SER A 49 22.89 -14.80 -8.77
N ALA A 50 21.85 -15.04 -9.59
CA ALA A 50 20.52 -15.35 -9.07
C ALA A 50 20.51 -16.72 -8.40
N THR A 51 20.26 -16.76 -7.09
CA THR A 51 20.14 -18.02 -6.33
C THR A 51 18.88 -18.81 -6.65
N GLN A 52 17.97 -18.21 -7.41
CA GLN A 52 16.72 -18.77 -7.90
C GLN A 52 16.48 -18.22 -9.31
N SER A 53 16.30 -19.10 -10.31
CA SER A 53 16.07 -18.65 -11.69
C SER A 53 14.69 -18.00 -11.87
N ARG A 54 13.67 -18.45 -11.12
CA ARG A 54 12.29 -17.99 -11.34
C ARG A 54 11.48 -17.98 -10.05
N ARG A 55 10.53 -17.06 -9.93
CA ARG A 55 9.43 -17.10 -8.94
C ARG A 55 8.12 -17.15 -9.70
N SER A 56 7.46 -18.30 -9.71
CA SER A 56 6.25 -18.54 -10.48
C SER A 56 5.24 -19.30 -9.64
N GLU A 57 4.13 -18.66 -9.30
CA GLU A 57 3.06 -19.22 -8.48
C GLU A 57 1.69 -18.77 -8.99
N TRP A 58 0.71 -19.66 -8.84
CA TRP A 58 -0.69 -19.40 -9.16
C TRP A 58 -1.55 -19.66 -7.93
N ALA A 59 -2.40 -18.70 -7.56
CA ALA A 59 -3.28 -18.81 -6.42
C ALA A 59 -4.67 -18.25 -6.68
N GLN A 60 -5.66 -18.79 -5.97
CA GLN A 60 -7.01 -18.23 -5.86
C GLN A 60 -7.20 -17.62 -4.47
N GLY A 61 -7.69 -16.38 -4.42
CA GLY A 61 -8.00 -15.67 -3.19
C GLY A 61 -9.48 -15.38 -3.06
N PHE A 62 -9.97 -15.46 -1.83
CA PHE A 62 -11.29 -15.01 -1.41
C PHE A 62 -11.11 -13.99 -0.29
N MET A 63 -11.71 -12.82 -0.42
CA MET A 63 -11.66 -11.78 0.61
C MET A 63 -13.06 -11.28 0.90
N LEU A 64 -13.57 -11.69 2.06
CA LEU A 64 -14.80 -11.19 2.63
C LEU A 64 -14.50 -9.94 3.44
N ARG A 65 -15.22 -8.85 3.22
CA ARG A 65 -15.22 -7.64 4.05
C ARG A 65 -16.63 -7.38 4.52
N LEU A 66 -16.79 -7.17 5.81
CA LEU A 66 -18.05 -6.81 6.44
C LEU A 66 -17.80 -5.51 7.22
N GLN A 67 -18.62 -4.50 6.97
CA GLN A 67 -18.54 -3.23 7.67
C GLN A 67 -19.91 -2.92 8.21
N SER A 68 -20.05 -2.77 9.53
CA SER A 68 -21.33 -2.34 10.10
C SER A 68 -21.60 -0.86 9.78
N GLY A 69 -22.85 -0.43 9.99
CA GLY A 69 -23.17 0.97 10.25
C GLY A 69 -22.58 1.46 11.58
N TYR A 70 -23.07 2.61 12.03
CA TYR A 70 -22.81 3.11 13.39
C TYR A 70 -24.10 3.02 14.21
N THR A 71 -24.00 2.64 15.48
CA THR A 71 -25.14 2.73 16.41
C THR A 71 -25.61 4.17 16.56
N ASP A 72 -26.91 4.35 16.80
CA ASP A 72 -27.47 5.66 17.15
C ASP A 72 -26.85 6.22 18.44
N GLY A 73 -26.66 7.54 18.48
CA GLY A 73 -26.17 8.25 19.67
C GLY A 73 -25.18 9.37 19.36
N VAL A 74 -24.77 10.12 20.39
CA VAL A 74 -23.73 11.15 20.28
C VAL A 74 -22.40 10.56 19.81
N VAL A 75 -22.07 9.38 20.34
CA VAL A 75 -20.96 8.56 19.85
C VAL A 75 -21.56 7.30 19.24
N GLY A 76 -21.36 7.12 17.94
CA GLY A 76 -21.76 5.91 17.23
C GLY A 76 -20.65 4.87 17.30
N PHE A 77 -21.00 3.61 17.52
CA PHE A 77 -20.06 2.49 17.54
C PHE A 77 -20.32 1.54 16.37
N GLY A 78 -19.27 0.91 15.88
CA GLY A 78 -19.32 -0.03 14.76
C GLY A 78 -18.26 -1.11 14.88
N LEU A 79 -18.37 -2.13 14.03
CA LEU A 79 -17.41 -3.20 13.87
C LEU A 79 -17.21 -3.48 12.38
N ASP A 80 -15.95 -3.48 11.96
CA ASP A 80 -15.54 -4.01 10.67
C ASP A 80 -14.84 -5.36 10.87
N ALA A 81 -14.97 -6.25 9.90
CA ALA A 81 -14.25 -7.51 9.84
C ALA A 81 -13.81 -7.81 8.41
N ALA A 82 -12.66 -8.47 8.26
CA ALA A 82 -12.25 -9.04 6.99
C ALA A 82 -11.72 -10.46 7.18
N GLY A 83 -12.20 -11.39 6.37
CA GLY A 83 -11.74 -12.77 6.29
C GLY A 83 -11.11 -13.02 4.92
N MET A 84 -9.96 -13.68 4.90
CA MET A 84 -9.18 -13.95 3.69
C MET A 84 -8.82 -15.43 3.65
N LEU A 85 -9.03 -16.08 2.50
CA LEU A 85 -8.66 -17.47 2.23
C LEU A 85 -7.93 -17.56 0.89
N GLY A 86 -6.66 -17.94 0.93
CA GLY A 86 -5.84 -18.18 -0.26
C GLY A 86 -5.64 -19.67 -0.48
N LEU A 87 -5.78 -20.12 -1.72
CA LEU A 87 -5.58 -21.50 -2.15
C LEU A 87 -4.50 -21.53 -3.23
N LYS A 88 -3.53 -22.43 -3.07
CA LYS A 88 -2.52 -22.73 -4.08
C LYS A 88 -3.16 -23.48 -5.24
N LEU A 89 -2.91 -23.00 -6.45
CA LEU A 89 -3.25 -23.70 -7.69
C LEU A 89 -1.99 -24.31 -8.31
N ASP A 90 -0.86 -23.62 -8.25
CA ASP A 90 0.43 -24.10 -8.76
C ASP A 90 1.62 -23.43 -8.06
N SER A 91 2.59 -24.23 -7.61
CA SER A 91 3.88 -23.79 -7.06
C SER A 91 4.83 -25.00 -6.93
N SER A 92 6.13 -24.73 -6.82
CA SER A 92 7.15 -25.74 -6.52
C SER A 92 8.31 -25.09 -5.73
N PRO A 93 9.06 -25.83 -4.88
CA PRO A 93 10.10 -25.24 -4.02
C PRO A 93 11.18 -24.44 -4.74
N ASP A 94 11.51 -24.80 -5.97
CA ASP A 94 12.48 -24.12 -6.84
C ASP A 94 11.96 -22.78 -7.39
N ARG A 95 10.63 -22.57 -7.41
CA ARG A 95 9.98 -21.37 -7.96
C ARG A 95 8.97 -20.69 -7.03
N SER A 96 8.99 -21.01 -5.74
CA SER A 96 8.14 -20.37 -4.73
C SER A 96 8.66 -18.99 -4.31
N GLY A 97 7.89 -18.25 -3.51
CA GLY A 97 8.32 -16.99 -2.90
C GLY A 97 7.96 -15.75 -3.71
N SER A 98 6.88 -15.84 -4.50
CA SER A 98 6.27 -14.69 -5.18
C SER A 98 5.67 -13.69 -4.18
N GLY A 99 5.28 -14.16 -3.00
CA GLY A 99 4.48 -13.44 -2.02
C GLY A 99 2.96 -13.59 -2.22
N LEU A 100 2.51 -14.54 -3.05
CA LEU A 100 1.11 -14.97 -3.12
C LEU A 100 0.75 -15.99 -2.03
N LEU A 101 1.71 -16.83 -1.64
CA LEU A 101 1.52 -17.95 -0.72
C LEU A 101 2.60 -17.89 0.37
N PRO A 102 2.27 -18.24 1.64
CA PRO A 102 3.27 -18.46 2.67
C PRO A 102 4.20 -19.61 2.30
N ARG A 103 5.45 -19.57 2.77
CA ARG A 103 6.40 -20.68 2.63
C ARG A 103 7.32 -20.81 3.84
N GLY A 104 7.68 -22.05 4.16
CA GLY A 104 8.66 -22.36 5.20
C GLY A 104 10.11 -22.27 4.73
N SER A 105 11.03 -22.68 5.60
CA SER A 105 12.47 -22.76 5.32
C SER A 105 12.82 -23.80 4.25
N ASP A 106 12.00 -24.83 4.07
CA ASP A 106 12.13 -25.84 3.01
C ASP A 106 11.67 -25.34 1.62
N LYS A 107 11.25 -24.06 1.54
CA LYS A 107 10.77 -23.37 0.35
C LYS A 107 9.46 -23.93 -0.23
N ARG A 108 8.79 -24.89 0.42
CA ARG A 108 7.46 -25.33 -0.02
C ARG A 108 6.41 -24.27 0.29
N ALA A 109 5.65 -23.88 -0.73
CA ALA A 109 4.48 -23.03 -0.55
C ALA A 109 3.33 -23.83 0.06
N ALA A 110 2.66 -23.25 1.06
CA ALA A 110 1.47 -23.84 1.67
C ALA A 110 0.38 -24.12 0.62
N ASP A 111 -0.39 -25.19 0.82
CA ASP A 111 -1.52 -25.54 -0.06
C ASP A 111 -2.67 -24.53 0.08
N ASP A 112 -2.86 -24.00 1.28
CA ASP A 112 -3.83 -22.97 1.60
C ASP A 112 -3.34 -22.11 2.77
N TYR A 113 -3.98 -20.95 2.95
CA TYR A 113 -3.82 -20.13 4.16
C TYR A 113 -5.03 -19.24 4.38
N ALA A 114 -5.38 -19.02 5.64
CA ALA A 114 -6.47 -18.14 6.01
C ALA A 114 -6.02 -17.13 7.05
N LYS A 115 -6.54 -15.90 6.94
CA LYS A 115 -6.33 -14.86 7.95
C LYS A 115 -7.57 -14.00 8.11
N ALA A 116 -7.81 -13.56 9.34
CA ALA A 116 -8.91 -12.68 9.67
C ALA A 116 -8.40 -11.47 10.46
N VAL A 117 -9.10 -10.35 10.31
CA VAL A 117 -8.88 -9.12 11.07
C VAL A 117 -10.23 -8.54 11.46
N ALA A 118 -10.29 -7.89 12.63
CA ALA A 118 -11.45 -7.16 13.11
C ALA A 118 -11.03 -5.77 13.56
N THR A 119 -11.93 -4.81 13.41
CA THR A 119 -11.66 -3.40 13.72
C THR A 119 -12.88 -2.81 14.39
N PHE A 120 -12.75 -2.48 15.67
CA PHE A 120 -13.74 -1.65 16.35
C PHE A 120 -13.63 -0.22 15.83
N LYS A 121 -14.77 0.43 15.59
CA LYS A 121 -14.82 1.82 15.17
C LYS A 121 -15.77 2.62 16.05
N ALA A 122 -15.42 3.86 16.33
CA ALA A 122 -16.25 4.82 17.04
C ALA A 122 -16.22 6.16 16.31
N ARG A 123 -17.36 6.82 16.20
CA ARG A 123 -17.49 8.10 15.51
C ARG A 123 -18.19 9.13 16.38
N LEU A 124 -17.61 10.32 16.47
CA LEU A 124 -18.17 11.51 17.09
C LEU A 124 -18.02 12.66 16.09
N ALA A 125 -19.12 13.27 15.67
CA ALA A 125 -19.12 14.28 14.62
C ALA A 125 -18.38 13.80 13.34
N GLN A 126 -17.36 14.51 12.88
CA GLN A 126 -16.53 14.13 11.73
C GLN A 126 -15.19 13.49 12.15
N SER A 127 -15.09 13.03 13.40
CA SER A 127 -13.96 12.27 13.94
C SER A 127 -14.27 10.79 14.06
N GLU A 128 -13.37 9.95 13.54
CA GLU A 128 -13.48 8.49 13.52
C GLU A 128 -12.24 7.85 14.17
N LEU A 129 -12.46 7.07 15.22
CA LEU A 129 -11.47 6.22 15.88
C LEU A 129 -11.64 4.78 15.38
N LYS A 130 -10.53 4.11 15.04
CA LYS A 130 -10.47 2.68 14.71
C LYS A 130 -9.44 1.98 15.58
N ALA A 131 -9.77 0.80 16.08
CA ALA A 131 -8.87 -0.04 16.90
C ALA A 131 -8.94 -1.51 16.47
N GLY A 132 -7.79 -2.14 16.25
CA GLY A 132 -7.65 -3.51 15.76
C GLY A 132 -6.88 -3.59 14.45
N GLY A 133 -7.39 -4.34 13.48
CA GLY A 133 -6.81 -4.48 12.15
C GLY A 133 -6.94 -3.21 11.31
N LEU A 134 -5.81 -2.64 10.87
CA LEU A 134 -5.75 -1.44 10.06
C LEU A 134 -4.99 -1.73 8.76
N SER A 135 -5.46 -1.18 7.64
CA SER A 135 -4.75 -1.23 6.35
C SER A 135 -4.59 0.19 5.79
N PRO A 136 -3.78 1.05 6.44
CA PRO A 136 -3.67 2.46 6.10
C PRO A 136 -3.03 2.67 4.72
N GLN A 137 -3.44 3.76 4.06
CA GLN A 137 -2.78 4.28 2.86
C GLN A 137 -2.29 5.70 3.15
N LEU A 138 -1.28 5.79 4.01
CA LEU A 138 -0.71 7.04 4.51
C LEU A 138 0.68 7.29 3.90
N PRO A 139 1.12 8.56 3.71
CA PRO A 139 2.42 8.88 3.10
C PRO A 139 3.65 8.19 3.71
N LEU A 140 3.62 7.87 5.01
CA LEU A 140 4.72 7.20 5.72
C LEU A 140 4.40 5.76 6.14
N LEU A 141 3.20 5.26 5.82
CA LEU A 141 2.73 3.89 6.11
C LEU A 141 1.66 3.46 5.11
N ALA A 142 2.07 2.87 3.99
CA ALA A 142 1.21 2.46 2.89
C ALA A 142 1.11 0.92 2.80
N SER A 143 0.02 0.35 3.33
CA SER A 143 -0.20 -1.10 3.30
C SER A 143 -0.05 -1.67 1.88
N ASN A 144 0.82 -2.67 1.74
CA ASN A 144 1.03 -3.33 0.46
C ASN A 144 -0.21 -4.12 0.04
N SER A 145 -0.69 -3.87 -1.18
CA SER A 145 -1.85 -4.57 -1.77
C SER A 145 -1.50 -5.28 -3.08
N SER A 146 -0.20 -5.46 -3.35
CA SER A 146 0.36 -5.83 -4.64
C SER A 146 0.36 -7.34 -4.94
N ARG A 147 -0.24 -8.16 -4.07
CA ARG A 147 -0.29 -9.64 -4.10
C ARG A 147 -1.71 -10.14 -3.87
N LEU A 148 -1.88 -11.38 -3.38
CA LEU A 148 -3.18 -12.00 -3.20
C LEU A 148 -4.04 -11.24 -2.17
N PHE A 149 -3.46 -10.92 -1.01
CA PHE A 149 -4.12 -10.16 0.05
C PHE A 149 -3.30 -8.94 0.46
N PRO A 150 -3.94 -7.91 1.05
CA PRO A 150 -3.23 -6.77 1.58
C PRO A 150 -2.47 -7.12 2.86
N GLN A 151 -1.48 -6.28 3.16
CA GLN A 151 -0.83 -6.18 4.46
C GLN A 151 -1.73 -5.44 5.45
N TRP A 152 -1.78 -5.96 6.67
CA TRP A 152 -2.52 -5.36 7.79
C TRP A 152 -1.56 -4.99 8.92
N PHE A 153 -2.01 -4.07 9.77
CA PHE A 153 -1.35 -3.68 11.01
C PHE A 153 -2.32 -3.85 12.17
N ASN A 154 -1.81 -4.14 13.36
CA ASN A 154 -2.61 -4.07 14.58
C ASN A 154 -2.32 -2.74 15.28
N GLY A 155 -3.36 -1.99 15.65
CA GLY A 155 -3.18 -0.70 16.30
C GLY A 155 -4.44 0.13 16.44
N VAL A 156 -4.23 1.43 16.64
CA VAL A 156 -5.28 2.44 16.78
C VAL A 156 -5.03 3.60 15.82
N GLN A 157 -6.08 4.10 15.18
CA GLN A 157 -6.06 5.27 14.31
C GLN A 157 -7.21 6.20 14.66
N LEU A 158 -6.92 7.50 14.75
CA LEU A 158 -7.91 8.57 14.85
C LEU A 158 -7.76 9.47 13.62
N VAL A 159 -8.86 9.68 12.89
CA VAL A 159 -8.95 10.67 11.82
C VAL A 159 -10.02 11.69 12.18
N SER A 160 -9.68 12.97 12.17
CA SER A 160 -10.61 14.07 12.44
C SER A 160 -10.71 15.02 11.26
N LYS A 161 -11.95 15.37 10.89
CA LYS A 161 -12.28 16.39 9.90
C LYS A 161 -13.20 17.48 10.46
N ASP A 162 -13.18 17.68 11.78
CA ASP A 162 -14.08 18.64 12.45
C ASP A 162 -13.70 20.11 12.20
N LEU A 163 -12.46 20.38 11.77
CA LEU A 163 -12.03 21.71 11.36
C LEU A 163 -12.10 21.83 9.83
N ASP A 164 -12.81 22.85 9.33
CA ASP A 164 -13.00 23.08 7.90
C ASP A 164 -11.67 23.08 7.14
N ARG A 165 -11.61 22.34 6.02
CA ARG A 165 -10.42 22.16 5.16
C ARG A 165 -9.23 21.42 5.78
N PHE A 166 -9.32 20.95 7.02
CA PHE A 166 -8.27 20.16 7.65
C PHE A 166 -8.67 18.70 7.81
N THR A 167 -7.70 17.80 7.62
CA THR A 167 -7.80 16.40 8.05
C THR A 167 -6.61 16.10 8.95
N PHE A 168 -6.88 15.75 10.21
CA PHE A 168 -5.86 15.34 11.17
C PHE A 168 -5.86 13.82 11.29
N THR A 169 -4.66 13.22 11.29
CA THR A 169 -4.49 11.77 11.46
C THR A 169 -3.52 11.50 12.60
N LEU A 170 -3.92 10.67 13.57
CA LEU A 170 -3.03 10.07 14.56
C LEU A 170 -3.11 8.56 14.42
N LEU A 171 -1.98 7.86 14.49
CA LEU A 171 -1.94 6.41 14.45
C LEU A 171 -0.82 5.85 15.33
N GLN A 172 -1.09 4.72 15.99
CA GLN A 172 -0.07 3.88 16.58
C GLN A 172 -0.34 2.42 16.20
N VAL A 173 0.66 1.73 15.67
CA VAL A 173 0.60 0.30 15.37
C VAL A 173 1.75 -0.43 16.05
N ASN A 174 1.55 -1.69 16.42
CA ASN A 174 2.55 -2.48 17.16
C ASN A 174 2.97 -3.79 16.47
N ALA A 175 2.20 -4.25 15.48
CA ALA A 175 2.52 -5.45 14.73
C ALA A 175 1.99 -5.34 13.30
N THR A 176 2.55 -6.13 12.40
CA THR A 176 2.09 -6.28 11.02
C THR A 176 1.75 -7.72 10.71
N LYS A 177 0.73 -7.91 9.88
CA LYS A 177 0.40 -9.19 9.25
C LYS A 177 0.66 -9.03 7.77
N LEU A 178 1.72 -9.65 7.28
CA LEU A 178 2.15 -9.52 5.90
C LEU A 178 1.12 -10.12 4.93
N ARG A 179 1.23 -9.74 3.66
CA ARG A 179 0.34 -10.19 2.56
C ARG A 179 0.28 -11.72 2.44
N ASP A 180 1.39 -12.38 2.70
CA ASP A 180 1.69 -13.82 2.61
C ASP A 180 1.96 -14.46 3.99
N SER A 181 1.41 -13.89 5.07
CA SER A 181 1.52 -14.43 6.43
C SER A 181 0.15 -14.52 7.11
N THR A 182 -0.02 -15.54 7.95
CA THR A 182 -1.18 -15.70 8.84
C THR A 182 -0.96 -15.04 10.20
N ASP A 183 0.27 -14.65 10.53
CA ASP A 183 0.67 -14.26 11.87
C ASP A 183 0.86 -12.75 11.99
N TYR A 184 0.73 -12.24 13.23
CA TYR A 184 1.20 -10.91 13.54
C TYR A 184 2.66 -11.00 13.94
N GLU A 185 3.49 -10.19 13.29
CA GLU A 185 4.93 -10.12 13.46
C GLU A 185 5.31 -8.69 13.87
N ASP A 186 6.47 -8.55 14.52
CA ASP A 186 7.03 -7.24 14.83
C ASP A 186 7.26 -6.42 13.55
N LEU A 187 7.26 -5.10 13.69
CA LEU A 187 7.55 -4.18 12.61
C LEU A 187 9.05 -4.22 12.30
N THR A 188 9.40 -4.14 11.02
CA THR A 188 10.79 -4.11 10.55
C THR A 188 11.04 -2.92 9.64
N ALA A 189 12.30 -2.67 9.27
CA ALA A 189 12.65 -1.83 8.14
C ALA A 189 12.81 -2.68 6.88
N MET A 190 12.45 -2.14 5.71
CA MET A 190 12.69 -2.85 4.46
C MET A 190 14.19 -2.91 4.16
N ALA A 191 14.72 -4.11 3.95
CA ALA A 191 16.16 -4.35 3.85
C ALA A 191 16.86 -3.73 2.61
N GLN A 192 16.10 -3.45 1.53
CA GLN A 192 16.55 -2.77 0.30
C GLN A 192 17.98 -3.09 -0.16
N GLN A 193 18.20 -4.23 -0.83
CA GLN A 193 19.53 -4.65 -1.31
C GLN A 193 20.63 -4.67 -0.22
N GLY A 194 20.25 -4.82 1.05
CA GLY A 194 21.15 -4.86 2.20
C GLY A 194 21.45 -3.48 2.80
N ALA A 195 20.75 -2.42 2.41
CA ALA A 195 20.88 -1.10 3.02
C ALA A 195 20.48 -1.09 4.51
N TYR A 196 19.56 -1.98 4.91
CA TYR A 196 19.10 -2.12 6.28
C TYR A 196 19.04 -3.59 6.72
N SER A 197 19.23 -3.85 8.01
CA SER A 197 19.08 -5.20 8.57
C SER A 197 17.62 -5.66 8.49
N ALA A 198 17.40 -6.87 7.99
CA ALA A 198 16.09 -7.52 7.97
C ALA A 198 15.67 -8.09 9.33
N THR A 199 16.58 -8.16 10.30
CA THR A 199 16.34 -8.78 11.62
C THR A 199 16.13 -7.75 12.73
N ALA A 200 16.33 -6.47 12.44
CA ALA A 200 16.06 -5.41 13.41
C ALA A 200 14.55 -5.16 13.46
N THR A 201 13.97 -5.39 14.63
CA THR A 201 12.53 -5.28 14.86
C THR A 201 12.19 -4.09 15.75
N SER A 202 10.92 -3.69 15.70
CA SER A 202 10.29 -2.67 16.53
C SER A 202 8.87 -3.11 16.84
N ASP A 203 8.42 -2.90 18.07
CA ASP A 203 7.07 -3.21 18.53
C ASP A 203 6.14 -1.98 18.46
N ARG A 204 6.60 -0.88 17.86
CA ARG A 204 5.83 0.38 17.86
C ARG A 204 6.20 1.32 16.74
N LEU A 205 5.19 1.69 15.95
CA LEU A 205 5.21 2.86 15.08
C LEU A 205 4.16 3.87 15.54
N ARG A 206 4.59 5.11 15.77
CA ARG A 206 3.69 6.26 16.02
C ARG A 206 3.67 7.16 14.79
N TYR A 207 2.52 7.77 14.53
CA TYR A 207 2.26 8.58 13.36
C TYR A 207 1.38 9.77 13.70
N ALA A 208 1.70 10.93 13.16
CA ALA A 208 0.84 12.10 13.17
C ALA A 208 0.89 12.80 11.80
N GLY A 209 -0.23 13.34 11.34
CA GLY A 209 -0.29 14.06 10.07
C GLY A 209 -1.43 15.06 9.99
N VAL A 210 -1.24 16.06 9.14
CA VAL A 210 -2.23 17.07 8.79
C VAL A 210 -2.23 17.29 7.28
N ASP A 211 -3.41 17.19 6.69
CA ASP A 211 -3.70 17.63 5.34
C ASP A 211 -4.55 18.90 5.40
N TYR A 212 -4.16 19.93 4.64
CA TYR A 212 -4.87 21.20 4.54
C TYR A 212 -5.24 21.49 3.09
N GLN A 213 -6.51 21.83 2.85
CA GLN A 213 -7.04 22.16 1.53
C GLN A 213 -7.39 23.67 1.44
N PRO A 214 -6.38 24.55 1.26
CA PRO A 214 -6.62 26.00 1.16
C PRO A 214 -7.51 26.36 -0.04
N LEU A 215 -7.45 25.56 -1.11
CA LEU A 215 -8.27 25.71 -2.31
C LEU A 215 -8.77 24.33 -2.75
N ASN A 216 -9.90 24.26 -3.44
CA ASN A 216 -10.47 22.97 -3.88
C ASN A 216 -9.52 22.17 -4.81
N ASN A 217 -8.58 22.86 -5.47
CA ASN A 217 -7.58 22.30 -6.37
C ASN A 217 -6.17 22.17 -5.77
N LEU A 218 -5.96 22.51 -4.48
CA LEU A 218 -4.66 22.46 -3.82
C LEU A 218 -4.77 21.78 -2.45
N THR A 219 -3.98 20.74 -2.24
CA THR A 219 -3.78 20.09 -0.94
C THR A 219 -2.33 20.24 -0.51
N LEU A 220 -2.10 20.66 0.74
CA LEU A 220 -0.82 20.70 1.41
C LEU A 220 -0.80 19.64 2.51
N SER A 221 0.30 18.89 2.63
CA SER A 221 0.38 17.74 3.54
C SER A 221 1.66 17.78 4.37
N LEU A 222 1.55 17.62 5.69
CA LEU A 222 2.66 17.51 6.63
C LEU A 222 2.45 16.31 7.57
N HIS A 223 3.38 15.35 7.56
CA HIS A 223 3.24 14.10 8.31
C HIS A 223 4.58 13.70 8.95
N THR A 224 4.52 13.00 10.08
CA THR A 224 5.68 12.45 10.77
C THR A 224 5.38 11.08 11.33
N SER A 225 6.38 10.20 11.33
CA SER A 225 6.29 8.88 11.94
C SER A 225 7.58 8.47 12.63
N VAL A 226 7.47 7.73 13.72
CA VAL A 226 8.60 7.14 14.44
C VAL A 226 8.37 5.65 14.51
N LEU A 227 9.24 4.88 13.86
CA LEU A 227 9.39 3.45 14.08
C LEU A 227 10.45 3.28 15.15
N GLU A 228 10.02 2.91 16.36
CA GLU A 228 10.83 3.02 17.56
C GLU A 228 12.13 2.21 17.45
N ASP A 229 13.22 2.84 17.90
CA ASP A 229 14.59 2.33 17.88
C ASP A 229 15.19 2.08 16.48
N LEU A 230 14.43 2.31 15.41
CA LEU A 230 14.88 2.14 14.03
C LEU A 230 15.08 3.50 13.35
N PHE A 231 14.00 4.24 13.09
CA PHE A 231 14.09 5.52 12.40
C PHE A 231 12.88 6.43 12.67
N ARG A 232 13.11 7.74 12.50
CA ARG A 232 12.05 8.74 12.35
C ARG A 232 11.98 9.19 10.90
N ARG A 233 10.76 9.41 10.40
CA ARG A 233 10.49 9.99 9.08
C ARG A 233 9.60 11.21 9.20
N ASP A 234 9.87 12.20 8.36
CA ASP A 234 9.00 13.35 8.14
C ASP A 234 8.67 13.42 6.64
N PHE A 235 7.46 13.88 6.32
CA PHE A 235 6.97 14.08 4.97
C PHE A 235 6.34 15.46 4.84
N ALA A 236 6.67 16.14 3.76
CA ALA A 236 6.01 17.36 3.31
C ALA A 236 5.69 17.22 1.83
N GLY A 237 4.49 17.63 1.43
CA GLY A 237 4.11 17.57 0.04
C GLY A 237 2.96 18.50 -0.31
N PHE A 238 2.73 18.64 -1.60
CA PHE A 238 1.52 19.25 -2.11
C PHE A 238 1.06 18.57 -3.38
N LYS A 239 -0.25 18.64 -3.62
CA LYS A 239 -0.90 18.20 -4.85
C LYS A 239 -1.74 19.33 -5.39
N PHE A 240 -1.57 19.62 -6.67
CA PHE A 240 -2.31 20.65 -7.39
C PHE A 240 -2.86 20.10 -8.70
N LYS A 241 -4.13 20.39 -9.02
CA LYS A 241 -4.75 20.02 -10.30
C LYS A 241 -5.70 21.11 -10.78
N THR A 242 -5.50 21.66 -11.96
CA THR A 242 -6.39 22.68 -12.53
C THR A 242 -6.71 22.41 -13.99
N ARG A 243 -7.85 22.92 -14.44
CA ARG A 243 -8.22 22.94 -15.86
C ARG A 243 -7.25 23.82 -16.64
N LEU A 244 -6.76 23.34 -17.78
CA LEU A 244 -5.97 24.12 -18.74
C LEU A 244 -6.42 23.78 -20.17
N GLY A 245 -7.09 24.72 -20.82
CA GLY A 245 -7.64 24.53 -22.17
C GLY A 245 -8.59 23.31 -22.24
N PRO A 246 -8.39 22.37 -23.19
CA PRO A 246 -9.25 21.20 -23.34
C PRO A 246 -8.92 20.08 -22.33
N GLY A 247 -7.87 20.20 -21.51
CA GLY A 247 -7.43 19.19 -20.55
C GLY A 247 -7.28 19.68 -19.10
N ASP A 248 -6.70 18.84 -18.27
CA ASP A 248 -6.33 19.15 -16.89
C ASP A 248 -4.81 19.04 -16.76
N VAL A 249 -4.18 20.04 -16.17
CA VAL A 249 -2.78 19.97 -15.73
C VAL A 249 -2.73 19.61 -14.24
N PHE A 250 -1.78 18.77 -13.86
CA PHE A 250 -1.55 18.43 -12.46
C PHE A 250 -0.07 18.36 -12.12
N THR A 251 0.23 18.59 -10.85
CA THR A 251 1.55 18.34 -10.28
C THR A 251 1.42 17.87 -8.84
N GLU A 252 2.35 17.03 -8.43
CA GLU A 252 2.48 16.59 -7.05
C GLU A 252 3.95 16.49 -6.68
N TRP A 253 4.28 17.06 -5.52
CA TRP A 253 5.63 17.09 -4.98
C TRP A 253 5.62 16.41 -3.62
N ARG A 254 6.59 15.51 -3.42
CA ARG A 254 6.74 14.71 -2.21
C ARG A 254 8.16 14.82 -1.73
N TRP A 255 8.35 15.40 -0.56
CA TRP A 255 9.64 15.45 0.12
C TRP A 255 9.59 14.58 1.38
N PHE A 256 10.61 13.76 1.55
CA PHE A 256 10.78 12.89 2.70
C PHE A 256 12.14 13.13 3.33
N ASN A 257 12.19 12.98 4.65
CA ASN A 257 13.42 13.00 5.43
C ASN A 257 13.37 11.86 6.45
N ALA A 258 14.40 11.03 6.50
CA ALA A 258 14.55 9.96 7.47
C ALA A 258 15.87 10.09 8.22
N ARG A 259 15.82 9.84 9.54
CA ARG A 259 16.98 9.86 10.41
C ARG A 259 16.91 8.78 11.47
N LYS A 260 18.07 8.36 11.98
CA LYS A 260 18.14 7.36 13.06
C LYS A 260 17.35 7.84 14.28
N GLN A 261 16.76 6.91 15.02
CA GLN A 261 15.96 7.21 16.20
C GLN A 261 16.20 6.18 17.31
N GLY A 262 16.12 6.63 18.56
CA GLY A 262 16.23 5.76 19.74
C GLY A 262 17.59 5.06 19.80
N ARG A 263 17.56 3.75 20.07
CA ARG A 263 18.76 2.89 20.08
C ARG A 263 19.46 2.75 18.71
N ALA A 264 18.81 3.17 17.62
CA ALA A 264 19.36 3.12 16.27
C ALA A 264 19.84 1.71 15.87
N LEU A 265 18.97 0.70 16.01
CA LEU A 265 19.31 -0.72 15.75
C LEU A 265 19.64 -1.01 14.28
N LEU A 266 19.32 -0.09 13.37
CA LEU A 266 19.74 -0.13 11.96
C LEU A 266 21.14 0.47 11.73
N GLY A 267 21.76 1.06 12.76
CA GLY A 267 22.96 1.87 12.62
C GLY A 267 22.64 3.26 12.06
N GLY A 268 23.35 3.67 11.01
CA GLY A 268 23.12 4.94 10.34
C GLY A 268 21.79 4.95 9.58
N VAL A 269 21.00 6.02 9.75
CA VAL A 269 19.90 6.38 8.86
C VAL A 269 20.02 7.88 8.63
N ASP A 270 20.27 8.25 7.38
CA ASP A 270 20.38 9.62 6.89
C ASP A 270 19.92 9.65 5.43
N ASN A 271 18.68 10.08 5.22
CA ASN A 271 18.04 10.07 3.92
C ASN A 271 17.16 11.30 3.73
N GLN A 272 17.29 11.94 2.58
CA GLN A 272 16.36 12.95 2.09
C GLN A 272 15.96 12.58 0.67
N THR A 273 14.67 12.49 0.42
CA THR A 273 14.16 12.10 -0.91
C THR A 273 13.15 13.11 -1.41
N LEU A 274 13.42 13.72 -2.56
CA LEU A 274 12.44 14.49 -3.33
C LEU A 274 11.92 13.62 -4.46
N SER A 275 10.61 13.51 -4.62
CA SER A 275 9.93 12.80 -5.71
C SER A 275 8.81 13.68 -6.26
N THR A 276 8.84 13.96 -7.55
CA THR A 276 7.88 14.86 -8.22
C THR A 276 7.18 14.15 -9.36
N ASN A 277 5.97 14.61 -9.68
CA ASN A 277 5.22 14.19 -10.86
C ASN A 277 4.47 15.38 -11.44
N PHE A 278 4.45 15.48 -12.75
CA PHE A 278 3.74 16.51 -13.52
C PHE A 278 3.06 15.84 -14.69
N GLY A 279 1.87 16.29 -15.05
CA GLY A 279 1.20 15.73 -16.21
C GLY A 279 0.04 16.56 -16.72
N TYR A 280 -0.46 16.10 -17.86
CA TYR A 280 -1.58 16.69 -18.57
C TYR A 280 -2.50 15.58 -19.07
N SER A 281 -3.80 15.72 -18.78
CA SER A 281 -4.84 14.77 -19.18
C SER A 281 -5.81 15.44 -20.17
N VAL A 282 -6.04 14.81 -21.32
CA VAL A 282 -6.96 15.31 -22.36
C VAL A 282 -7.54 14.15 -23.14
N GLN A 283 -8.87 14.14 -23.34
CA GLN A 283 -9.57 13.16 -24.21
C GLN A 283 -9.17 11.70 -23.98
N GLY A 284 -9.08 11.27 -22.72
CA GLY A 284 -8.68 9.90 -22.35
C GLY A 284 -7.18 9.64 -22.31
N HIS A 285 -6.35 10.52 -22.88
CA HIS A 285 -4.89 10.46 -22.77
C HIS A 285 -4.42 11.14 -21.49
N THR A 286 -3.41 10.58 -20.84
CA THR A 286 -2.63 11.28 -19.81
C THR A 286 -1.15 11.06 -20.07
N PHE A 287 -0.40 12.16 -20.19
CA PHE A 287 1.06 12.14 -20.24
C PHE A 287 1.57 12.68 -18.92
N SER A 288 2.43 11.93 -18.23
CA SER A 288 3.05 12.41 -17.01
C SER A 288 4.51 11.98 -16.92
N GLY A 289 5.25 12.66 -16.06
CA GLY A 289 6.65 12.35 -15.82
C GLY A 289 7.16 13.11 -14.62
N GLY A 290 8.35 12.76 -14.19
CA GLY A 290 8.86 13.30 -12.96
C GLY A 290 10.32 12.98 -12.69
N TYR A 291 10.78 13.55 -11.58
CA TYR A 291 12.15 13.44 -11.12
C TYR A 291 12.16 12.98 -9.67
N GLN A 292 13.06 12.07 -9.36
CA GLN A 292 13.34 11.67 -7.99
C GLN A 292 14.84 11.73 -7.69
N LYS A 293 15.19 12.24 -6.51
CA LYS A 293 16.56 12.20 -6.01
C LYS A 293 16.57 11.81 -4.55
N VAL A 294 17.32 10.75 -4.27
CA VAL A 294 17.76 10.36 -2.95
C VAL A 294 19.07 11.07 -2.64
N ARG A 295 19.16 11.68 -1.45
CA ARG A 295 20.34 12.32 -0.88
C ARG A 295 20.58 11.78 0.52
N GLY A 296 21.81 11.92 0.99
CA GLY A 296 22.26 11.35 2.25
C GLY A 296 22.91 9.98 2.06
N ASP A 297 23.45 9.45 3.15
CA ASP A 297 24.31 8.28 3.16
C ASP A 297 23.56 6.94 3.09
N THR A 298 22.22 6.97 3.20
CA THR A 298 21.40 5.75 3.26
C THR A 298 20.26 5.73 2.25
N ALA A 299 19.78 4.53 1.93
CA ALA A 299 18.58 4.32 1.11
C ALA A 299 17.34 4.95 1.76
N TYR A 300 16.23 5.00 1.02
CA TYR A 300 14.95 5.48 1.53
C TYR A 300 14.39 4.54 2.60
N ALA A 301 14.37 4.96 3.87
CA ALA A 301 13.83 4.13 4.95
C ALA A 301 12.29 4.01 4.89
N TYR A 302 11.76 2.80 4.98
CA TYR A 302 10.31 2.51 5.15
C TYR A 302 10.10 1.16 5.86
N VAL A 303 8.85 0.95 6.31
CA VAL A 303 8.45 -0.23 7.08
C VAL A 303 8.50 -1.47 6.19
N GLY A 304 8.95 -2.60 6.75
CA GLY A 304 9.04 -3.87 6.05
C GLY A 304 7.69 -4.29 5.48
N GLY A 305 7.73 -4.78 4.23
CA GLY A 305 6.58 -5.33 3.54
C GLY A 305 5.58 -4.30 2.99
N THR A 306 5.69 -3.01 3.31
CA THR A 306 4.82 -1.95 2.79
C THR A 306 5.17 -1.57 1.36
N ASP A 307 4.22 -0.94 0.66
CA ASP A 307 4.55 -0.13 -0.51
C ASP A 307 5.21 1.19 -0.04
N THR A 308 5.79 1.94 -0.97
CA THR A 308 6.29 3.30 -0.72
C THR A 308 5.27 4.34 -1.20
N TYR A 309 5.52 5.61 -0.84
CA TYR A 309 4.78 6.74 -1.38
C TYR A 309 5.61 7.50 -2.43
N LEU A 310 6.54 6.82 -3.12
CA LEU A 310 7.38 7.38 -4.17
C LEU A 310 6.73 7.18 -5.55
N PHE A 311 6.90 8.14 -6.46
CA PHE A 311 6.39 8.00 -7.84
C PHE A 311 7.20 7.01 -8.67
N SER A 312 8.45 6.79 -8.28
CA SER A 312 9.38 5.94 -9.01
C SER A 312 9.17 4.46 -8.75
N GLU A 313 8.45 4.10 -7.68
CA GLU A 313 8.15 2.71 -7.37
C GLU A 313 7.42 2.03 -8.54
N GLN A 314 8.08 1.03 -9.09
CA GLN A 314 7.57 0.19 -10.15
C GLN A 314 7.23 -1.21 -9.62
N GLN A 315 7.05 -2.15 -10.52
CA GLN A 315 6.58 -3.49 -10.19
C GLN A 315 7.67 -4.36 -9.56
N VAL A 316 8.94 -4.12 -9.94
CA VAL A 316 10.12 -4.86 -9.47
C VAL A 316 11.03 -3.99 -8.60
N SER A 317 11.33 -2.76 -9.01
CA SER A 317 12.24 -1.84 -8.31
C SER A 317 11.55 -0.61 -7.73
N THR A 318 12.15 -0.05 -6.67
CA THR A 318 11.68 1.17 -6.01
C THR A 318 12.49 2.42 -6.39
N PHE A 319 13.66 2.29 -7.01
CA PHE A 319 14.57 3.40 -7.37
C PHE A 319 14.86 4.35 -6.20
N ALA A 320 15.17 3.76 -5.05
CA ALA A 320 15.22 4.45 -3.77
C ALA A 320 16.50 4.12 -2.96
N LEU A 321 17.57 3.73 -3.65
CA LEU A 321 18.86 3.41 -3.05
C LEU A 321 19.65 4.69 -2.73
N ALA A 322 20.72 4.54 -1.93
CA ALA A 322 21.56 5.65 -1.52
C ALA A 322 22.10 6.42 -2.75
N ASN A 323 21.98 7.75 -2.70
CA ASN A 323 22.34 8.70 -3.76
C ASN A 323 21.62 8.49 -5.11
N GLU A 324 20.62 7.62 -5.21
CA GLU A 324 19.97 7.33 -6.48
C GLU A 324 19.19 8.54 -7.03
N ARG A 325 19.33 8.77 -8.34
CA ARG A 325 18.54 9.72 -9.12
C ARG A 325 17.73 8.97 -10.16
N ALA A 326 16.43 9.21 -10.21
CA ALA A 326 15.52 8.57 -11.15
C ALA A 326 14.72 9.57 -11.99
N TRP A 327 14.60 9.28 -13.28
CA TRP A 327 13.72 9.95 -14.22
C TRP A 327 12.54 9.05 -14.56
N MET A 328 11.34 9.59 -14.58
CA MET A 328 10.09 8.84 -14.74
C MET A 328 9.30 9.40 -15.91
N LEU A 329 8.79 8.50 -16.76
CA LEU A 329 7.84 8.80 -17.82
C LEU A 329 6.66 7.84 -17.71
N ARG A 330 5.46 8.35 -17.96
CA ARG A 330 4.22 7.58 -17.92
C ARG A 330 3.26 8.08 -18.99
N TYR A 331 2.57 7.13 -19.60
CA TYR A 331 1.44 7.38 -20.46
C TYR A 331 0.28 6.47 -20.04
N ASP A 332 -0.90 7.05 -19.92
CA ASP A 332 -2.15 6.34 -19.68
C ASP A 332 -3.15 6.64 -20.79
N PHE A 333 -3.97 5.65 -21.14
CA PHE A 333 -5.10 5.81 -22.04
C PHE A 333 -6.35 5.12 -21.51
N ASN A 334 -7.44 5.87 -21.43
CA ASN A 334 -8.78 5.36 -21.15
C ASN A 334 -9.55 5.22 -22.46
N PHE A 335 -9.79 3.98 -22.90
CA PHE A 335 -10.42 3.70 -24.18
C PHE A 335 -11.92 4.01 -24.21
N ALA A 336 -12.53 4.43 -23.11
CA ALA A 336 -13.87 5.01 -23.14
C ALA A 336 -13.95 6.20 -24.12
N ALA A 337 -12.84 6.94 -24.29
CA ALA A 337 -12.74 8.04 -25.26
C ALA A 337 -12.91 7.60 -26.73
N VAL A 338 -12.72 6.30 -27.02
CA VAL A 338 -12.88 5.71 -28.36
C VAL A 338 -13.96 4.62 -28.38
N GLY A 339 -14.88 4.65 -27.42
CA GLY A 339 -16.06 3.77 -27.40
C GLY A 339 -15.84 2.38 -26.81
N ILE A 340 -14.72 2.12 -26.12
CA ILE A 340 -14.46 0.84 -25.44
C ILE A 340 -14.37 1.08 -23.92
N PRO A 341 -15.51 1.34 -23.25
CA PRO A 341 -15.53 1.55 -21.81
C PRO A 341 -15.04 0.30 -21.06
N GLY A 342 -14.36 0.52 -19.95
CA GLY A 342 -13.77 -0.55 -19.13
C GLY A 342 -12.34 -0.94 -19.53
N LEU A 343 -11.88 -0.62 -20.74
CA LEU A 343 -10.50 -0.87 -21.17
C LEU A 343 -9.60 0.32 -20.84
N THR A 344 -8.49 0.04 -20.15
CA THR A 344 -7.45 1.00 -19.82
C THR A 344 -6.07 0.42 -20.10
N PHE A 345 -5.15 1.30 -20.49
CA PHE A 345 -3.74 0.98 -20.73
C PHE A 345 -2.87 1.99 -20.00
N ASN A 346 -1.77 1.53 -19.40
CA ASN A 346 -0.67 2.42 -19.06
C ASN A 346 0.68 1.78 -19.32
N VAL A 347 1.64 2.63 -19.65
CA VAL A 347 3.05 2.27 -19.74
C VAL A 347 3.86 3.27 -18.93
N ARG A 348 4.82 2.76 -18.17
CA ARG A 348 5.73 3.52 -17.32
C ARG A 348 7.15 3.11 -17.64
N TYR A 349 8.05 4.09 -17.65
CA TYR A 349 9.48 3.87 -17.79
C TYR A 349 10.20 4.69 -16.74
N VAL A 350 11.03 4.04 -15.93
CA VAL A 350 11.87 4.68 -14.93
C VAL A 350 13.32 4.32 -15.18
N LYS A 351 14.21 5.31 -15.12
CA LYS A 351 15.65 5.12 -15.26
C LYS A 351 16.37 5.75 -14.07
N GLY A 352 17.04 4.91 -13.29
CA GLY A 352 17.88 5.24 -12.16
C GLY A 352 19.37 5.28 -12.51
N ASN A 353 20.10 6.23 -11.92
CA ASN A 353 21.56 6.30 -11.93
C ASN A 353 22.08 6.95 -10.64
N GLN A 354 23.39 7.09 -10.50
CA GLN A 354 24.08 7.59 -9.31
C GLN A 354 23.87 6.75 -8.04
N VAL A 355 23.43 5.50 -8.19
CA VAL A 355 23.38 4.57 -7.06
C VAL A 355 24.81 4.36 -6.57
N ASP A 356 25.02 4.56 -5.27
CA ASP A 356 26.30 4.28 -4.62
C ASP A 356 26.47 2.76 -4.42
N PRO A 357 27.34 2.08 -5.20
CA PRO A 357 27.51 0.63 -5.09
C PRO A 357 28.16 0.20 -3.78
N GLN A 358 28.87 1.10 -3.07
CA GLN A 358 29.48 0.80 -1.77
C GLN A 358 28.43 0.47 -0.70
N ARG A 359 27.16 0.85 -0.93
CA ARG A 359 26.02 0.61 -0.04
C ARG A 359 25.16 -0.60 -0.45
N ILE A 360 25.61 -1.40 -1.42
CA ILE A 360 24.85 -2.52 -1.97
C ILE A 360 25.48 -3.86 -1.58
N ALA A 361 24.70 -4.74 -0.95
CA ALA A 361 25.19 -6.01 -0.43
C ALA A 361 25.19 -7.16 -1.45
N SER A 362 24.70 -6.96 -2.68
CA SER A 362 24.72 -8.00 -3.71
C SER A 362 26.15 -8.27 -4.22
N ALA A 363 26.40 -9.46 -4.79
CA ALA A 363 27.68 -9.77 -5.40
C ALA A 363 28.03 -8.79 -6.54
N LYS A 364 27.07 -8.50 -7.42
CA LYS A 364 27.22 -7.51 -8.50
C LYS A 364 27.53 -6.11 -7.96
N GLY A 365 26.85 -5.68 -6.89
CA GLY A 365 27.09 -4.40 -6.23
C GLY A 365 28.53 -4.29 -5.71
N ARG A 366 29.02 -5.33 -5.03
CA ARG A 366 30.42 -5.40 -4.57
C ARG A 366 31.43 -5.37 -5.71
N THR A 367 31.19 -6.12 -6.79
CA THR A 367 32.06 -6.10 -7.98
C THR A 367 32.08 -4.71 -8.61
N LEU A 368 30.93 -4.05 -8.71
CA LEU A 368 30.82 -2.70 -9.25
C LEU A 368 31.55 -1.68 -8.38
N ALA A 369 31.44 -1.80 -7.05
CA ALA A 369 32.14 -0.97 -6.08
C ALA A 369 33.67 -1.13 -6.18
N ALA A 370 34.18 -2.35 -6.34
CA ALA A 370 35.62 -2.61 -6.49
C ALA A 370 36.21 -2.07 -7.81
N ALA A 371 35.36 -1.82 -8.81
CA ALA A 371 35.74 -1.26 -10.10
C ALA A 371 35.48 0.25 -10.20
N ASP A 372 35.18 0.93 -9.08
CA ASP A 372 34.79 2.35 -9.03
C ASP A 372 33.66 2.71 -10.01
N GLY A 373 32.75 1.76 -10.24
CA GLY A 373 31.63 1.91 -11.15
C GLY A 373 30.47 2.69 -10.54
N GLU A 374 29.55 3.14 -11.39
CA GLU A 374 28.29 3.78 -10.98
C GLU A 374 27.13 2.79 -11.09
N GLY A 375 26.30 2.68 -10.05
CA GLY A 375 25.09 1.86 -10.09
C GLY A 375 23.98 2.50 -10.92
N ARG A 376 23.38 1.70 -11.81
CA ARG A 376 22.34 2.11 -12.75
C ARG A 376 21.28 1.02 -12.89
N GLU A 377 20.04 1.43 -13.00
CA GLU A 377 18.93 0.54 -13.27
C GLU A 377 17.86 1.21 -14.14
N TRP A 378 17.02 0.40 -14.79
CA TRP A 378 15.81 0.89 -15.44
C TRP A 378 14.72 -0.17 -15.38
N GLU A 379 13.48 0.28 -15.39
CA GLU A 379 12.30 -0.58 -15.45
C GLU A 379 11.26 0.00 -16.39
N ARG A 380 10.76 -0.83 -17.30
CA ARG A 380 9.54 -0.57 -18.06
C ARG A 380 8.42 -1.41 -17.48
N THR A 381 7.32 -0.80 -17.06
CA THR A 381 6.09 -1.50 -16.67
C THR A 381 4.96 -1.18 -17.64
N THR A 382 4.13 -2.15 -17.99
CA THR A 382 2.91 -1.98 -18.78
C THR A 382 1.75 -2.66 -18.07
N ASP A 383 0.63 -1.97 -17.91
CA ASP A 383 -0.62 -2.56 -17.42
C ASP A 383 -1.70 -2.41 -18.49
N ILE A 384 -2.42 -3.50 -18.76
CA ILE A 384 -3.67 -3.51 -19.53
C ILE A 384 -4.75 -4.06 -18.61
N THR A 385 -5.85 -3.31 -18.46
CA THR A 385 -6.99 -3.73 -17.64
C THR A 385 -8.27 -3.60 -18.43
N TYR A 386 -9.11 -4.64 -18.39
CA TYR A 386 -10.48 -4.59 -18.88
C TYR A 386 -11.45 -4.95 -17.76
N VAL A 387 -12.50 -4.15 -17.59
CA VAL A 387 -13.64 -4.46 -16.72
C VAL A 387 -14.88 -4.61 -17.58
N VAL A 388 -15.54 -5.77 -17.49
CA VAL A 388 -16.78 -6.03 -18.23
C VAL A 388 -17.88 -5.09 -17.74
N GLN A 389 -18.48 -4.34 -18.67
CA GLN A 389 -19.40 -3.24 -18.33
C GLN A 389 -20.86 -3.69 -18.17
N SER A 390 -21.28 -4.79 -18.81
CA SER A 390 -22.67 -5.24 -18.84
C SER A 390 -22.80 -6.76 -19.02
N GLY A 391 -24.02 -7.27 -18.89
CA GLY A 391 -24.33 -8.70 -19.03
C GLY A 391 -24.00 -9.54 -17.79
N ALA A 392 -24.03 -10.86 -17.94
CA ALA A 392 -23.86 -11.82 -16.84
C ALA A 392 -22.47 -11.73 -16.16
N LEU A 393 -21.46 -11.22 -16.86
CA LEU A 393 -20.10 -11.07 -16.35
C LEU A 393 -19.78 -9.62 -15.93
N ARG A 394 -20.77 -8.74 -15.80
CA ARG A 394 -20.55 -7.35 -15.34
C ARG A 394 -19.71 -7.34 -14.07
N ASN A 395 -18.70 -6.47 -14.02
CA ASN A 395 -17.70 -6.33 -12.95
C ASN A 395 -16.62 -7.42 -12.90
N VAL A 396 -16.62 -8.42 -13.78
CA VAL A 396 -15.41 -9.25 -14.00
C VAL A 396 -14.32 -8.34 -14.58
N SER A 397 -13.16 -8.39 -13.95
CA SER A 397 -11.96 -7.67 -14.36
C SER A 397 -10.86 -8.63 -14.78
N LEU A 398 -10.16 -8.28 -15.86
CA LEU A 398 -8.91 -8.92 -16.27
C LEU A 398 -7.83 -7.84 -16.29
N ARG A 399 -6.76 -8.06 -15.56
CA ARG A 399 -5.58 -7.20 -15.55
C ARG A 399 -4.34 -8.01 -15.88
N TRP A 400 -3.63 -7.60 -16.92
CA TRP A 400 -2.30 -8.09 -17.22
C TRP A 400 -1.28 -6.98 -16.97
N ARG A 401 -0.24 -7.32 -16.21
CA ARG A 401 0.88 -6.44 -15.90
C ARG A 401 2.16 -7.10 -16.37
N ASN A 402 2.98 -6.36 -17.11
CA ASN A 402 4.29 -6.79 -17.58
C ASN A 402 5.36 -5.81 -17.09
N ALA A 403 6.50 -6.31 -16.63
CA ALA A 403 7.65 -5.50 -16.30
C ALA A 403 8.94 -6.10 -16.88
N SER A 404 9.83 -5.22 -17.34
CA SER A 404 11.22 -5.56 -17.65
C SER A 404 12.12 -4.63 -16.85
N MET A 405 12.89 -5.21 -15.94
CA MET A 405 13.83 -4.52 -15.06
C MET A 405 15.24 -4.98 -15.40
N ARG A 406 16.16 -4.03 -15.54
CA ARG A 406 17.59 -4.30 -15.76
C ARG A 406 18.41 -3.43 -14.80
N SER A 407 19.49 -4.00 -14.28
CA SER A 407 20.43 -3.34 -13.38
C SER A 407 21.83 -3.91 -13.53
N ASN A 408 22.86 -3.09 -13.26
CA ASN A 408 24.24 -3.54 -13.15
C ASN A 408 24.67 -3.91 -11.72
N PHE A 409 23.80 -3.73 -10.72
CA PHE A 409 24.05 -4.05 -9.31
C PHE A 409 23.04 -5.04 -8.71
N ALA A 410 21.94 -5.34 -9.41
CA ALA A 410 20.94 -6.32 -9.00
C ALA A 410 20.72 -7.36 -10.11
N ASP A 411 20.02 -8.44 -9.79
CA ASP A 411 19.55 -9.37 -10.82
C ASP A 411 18.46 -8.70 -11.65
N ALA A 412 18.60 -8.83 -12.96
CA ALA A 412 17.58 -8.37 -13.89
C ALA A 412 16.35 -9.27 -13.77
N ALA A 413 15.19 -8.75 -14.14
CA ALA A 413 13.97 -9.54 -14.10
C ALA A 413 13.02 -9.17 -15.23
N ASP A 414 12.33 -10.17 -15.77
CA ASP A 414 11.10 -9.98 -16.52
C ASP A 414 9.94 -10.56 -15.71
N GLU A 415 8.88 -9.79 -15.55
CA GLU A 415 7.76 -10.18 -14.69
C GLU A 415 6.41 -10.04 -15.39
N ASN A 416 5.57 -11.06 -15.24
CA ASN A 416 4.17 -11.05 -15.62
C ASN A 416 3.27 -11.28 -14.41
N ARG A 417 2.18 -10.51 -14.34
CA ARG A 417 1.06 -10.75 -13.42
C ARG A 417 -0.22 -10.79 -14.22
N VAL A 418 -0.94 -11.90 -14.15
CA VAL A 418 -2.29 -12.03 -14.73
C VAL A 418 -3.27 -12.19 -13.59
N ILE A 419 -4.19 -11.24 -13.49
CA ILE A 419 -5.13 -11.12 -12.39
C ILE A 419 -6.55 -11.10 -12.95
N VAL A 420 -7.36 -12.06 -12.55
CA VAL A 420 -8.81 -12.04 -12.79
C VAL A 420 -9.49 -11.75 -11.47
N GLY A 421 -10.29 -10.69 -11.44
CA GLY A 421 -10.96 -10.21 -10.24
C GLY A 421 -12.46 -10.09 -10.45
N TYR A 422 -13.24 -10.43 -9.41
CA TYR A 422 -14.66 -10.15 -9.37
C TYR A 422 -15.07 -9.80 -7.94
N THR A 423 -15.86 -8.74 -7.77
CA THR A 423 -16.37 -8.33 -6.46
C THR A 423 -17.89 -8.40 -6.45
N PHE A 424 -18.43 -9.22 -5.54
CA PHE A 424 -19.84 -9.19 -5.16
C PHE A 424 -20.01 -8.19 -4.01
N GLU A 425 -20.93 -7.25 -4.12
CA GLU A 425 -21.34 -6.34 -3.04
C GLU A 425 -22.74 -6.75 -2.57
N PHE A 426 -22.99 -6.74 -1.26
CA PHE A 426 -24.27 -7.15 -0.67
C PHE A 426 -24.57 -6.47 0.67
#